data_AF-A0A931QZW3-F1
#
_entry.id   AF-A0A931QZW3-F1
#
_cell.length_a   1.000
_cell.length_b   1.000
_cell.length_c   1.000
_cell.angle_alpha   90.00
_cell.angle_beta   90.00
_cell.angle_gamma   90.00
#
_symmetry.space_group_name_H-M   'P 1'
#
loop_
_entity.id
_entity.type
_entity.pdbx_description
1 polymer ?
#
loop_
_entity_poly.entity_id
_entity_poly.type
_entity_poly.pdbx_seq_one_letter_code
_entity_poly.pdbx_strand_id
1 'polypeptide(L)'
;MERRVFIIGAVAGGIGLVEYAFVTRYMNSMRAPRGFSVKEFAEFGEQAALVAITPNEDFYVTSKGTTPRVKAEEWRLKVDGLVGRPFTLEYQELLALPKVEKVLTLECISNPIGGNFIGNAKWTGTRLAPLIERAQPLREAAHTLI
;
A
#
# COMPACT_ATOMS: atom_id res chain seq x y z
N MET A 1 -29.03 6.25 52.55
CA MET A 1 -27.64 6.15 52.07
C MET A 1 -26.89 7.37 52.58
N GLU A 2 -25.83 7.19 53.39
CA GLU A 2 -25.11 8.32 53.97
C GLU A 2 -24.37 9.14 52.89
N ARG A 3 -24.46 10.47 52.99
CA ARG A 3 -23.80 11.43 52.07
C ARG A 3 -22.31 11.13 51.85
N ARG A 4 -21.62 10.61 52.88
CA ARG A 4 -20.20 10.23 52.82
C ARG A 4 -19.96 9.03 51.91
N VAL A 5 -20.82 8.02 51.98
CA VAL A 5 -20.74 6.82 51.13
C VAL A 5 -20.97 7.18 49.66
N PHE A 6 -21.90 8.10 49.38
CA PHE A 6 -22.14 8.59 48.02
C PHE A 6 -20.95 9.36 47.45
N ILE A 7 -20.35 10.28 48.24
CA ILE A 7 -19.20 11.08 47.80
C ILE A 7 -17.98 10.17 47.52
N ILE A 8 -17.70 9.22 48.41
CA ILE A 8 -16.58 8.27 48.23
C ILE A 8 -16.79 7.43 46.98
N GLY A 9 -18.01 6.91 46.75
CA GLY A 9 -18.34 6.16 45.55
C GLY A 9 -18.19 6.99 44.26
N ALA A 10 -18.62 8.25 44.27
CA ALA A 10 -18.49 9.14 43.12
C ALA A 10 -17.03 9.48 42.81
N VAL A 11 -16.19 9.73 43.83
CA VAL A 11 -14.75 10.01 43.65
C VAL A 11 -14.01 8.77 43.16
N ALA A 12 -14.25 7.60 43.78
CA ALA A 12 -13.62 6.35 43.36
C ALA A 12 -14.03 5.96 41.92
N GLY A 13 -15.31 6.13 41.57
CA GLY A 13 -15.79 5.92 40.21
C GLY A 13 -15.18 6.90 39.21
N GLY A 14 -15.05 8.17 39.58
CA GLY A 14 -14.40 9.19 38.76
C GLY A 14 -12.92 8.89 38.49
N ILE A 15 -12.16 8.50 39.52
CA ILE A 15 -10.75 8.10 39.38
C ILE A 15 -10.64 6.87 38.47
N GLY A 16 -11.48 5.85 38.68
CA GLY A 16 -11.50 4.66 37.84
C GLY A 16 -11.80 4.96 36.36
N LEU A 17 -12.71 5.88 36.06
CA LEU A 17 -13.00 6.32 34.69
C LEU A 17 -11.82 7.07 34.05
N VAL A 18 -11.12 7.91 34.83
CA VAL A 18 -9.93 8.64 34.35
C VAL A 18 -8.78 7.68 34.06
N GLU A 19 -8.51 6.74 34.98
CA GLU A 19 -7.50 5.70 34.77
C GLU A 19 -7.83 4.82 33.56
N TYR A 20 -9.09 4.39 33.42
CA TYR A 20 -9.54 3.61 32.27
C TYR A 20 -9.34 4.36 30.96
N ALA A 21 -9.73 5.64 30.90
CA ALA A 21 -9.55 6.47 29.71
C ALA A 21 -8.06 6.68 29.38
N PHE A 22 -7.23 6.93 30.40
CA PHE A 22 -5.79 7.11 30.24
C PHE A 22 -5.11 5.84 29.75
N VAL A 23 -5.35 4.70 30.41
CA VAL A 23 -4.78 3.40 30.05
C VAL A 23 -5.23 2.98 28.66
N THR A 24 -6.50 3.15 28.31
CA THR A 24 -7.02 2.83 26.96
C THR A 24 -6.36 3.71 25.91
N ARG A 25 -6.19 5.02 26.16
CA ARG A 25 -5.50 5.93 25.24
C ARG A 25 -4.02 5.55 25.08
N TYR A 26 -3.34 5.23 26.18
CA TYR A 26 -1.94 4.82 26.19
C TYR A 26 -1.74 3.48 25.46
N MET A 27 -2.56 2.46 25.75
CA MET A 27 -2.52 1.17 25.06
C MET A 27 -2.83 1.27 23.57
N ASN A 28 -3.80 2.11 23.19
CA ASN A 28 -4.09 2.37 21.78
C ASN A 28 -2.94 3.12 21.09
N SER A 29 -2.24 4.00 21.80
CA SER A 29 -1.06 4.69 21.25
C SER A 29 0.15 3.75 21.08
N MET A 30 0.32 2.76 21.96
CA MET A 30 1.37 1.75 21.84
C MET A 30 1.14 0.78 20.67
N ARG A 31 -0.12 0.57 20.25
CA ARG A 31 -0.47 -0.29 19.10
C ARG A 31 -0.28 0.37 17.74
N ALA A 32 -0.06 1.68 17.69
CA ALA A 32 0.17 2.41 16.45
C ALA A 32 1.57 3.03 16.48
N PRO A 33 2.63 2.26 16.21
CA PRO A 33 3.99 2.77 16.35
C PRO A 33 4.29 3.93 15.37
N ARG A 34 3.56 4.04 14.26
CA ARG A 34 3.75 5.07 13.22
C ARG A 34 2.48 5.33 12.40
N GLY A 35 1.59 6.20 12.87
CA GLY A 35 0.74 7.02 11.99
C GLY A 35 -0.45 6.40 11.23
N PHE A 36 -0.62 5.08 11.15
CA PHE A 36 -1.77 4.50 10.42
C PHE A 36 -2.99 4.32 11.34
N SER A 37 -3.84 5.35 11.42
CA SER A 37 -5.10 5.29 12.16
C SER A 37 -6.26 4.92 11.24
N VAL A 38 -6.80 3.71 11.38
CA VAL A 38 -8.00 3.27 10.63
C VAL A 38 -9.24 4.12 10.96
N LYS A 39 -9.19 4.92 12.04
CA LYS A 39 -10.30 5.81 12.42
C LYS A 39 -10.68 6.80 11.32
N GLU A 40 -9.72 7.30 10.55
CA GLU A 40 -9.98 8.21 9.42
C GLU A 40 -10.75 7.51 8.30
N PHE A 41 -10.64 6.18 8.22
CA PHE A 41 -11.30 5.36 7.22
C PHE A 41 -12.55 4.64 7.75
N ALA A 42 -12.94 4.89 9.01
CA ALA A 42 -14.04 4.19 9.67
C ALA A 42 -15.39 4.41 8.96
N GLU A 43 -15.57 5.53 8.24
CA GLU A 43 -16.75 5.78 7.41
C GLU A 43 -16.94 4.75 6.29
N PHE A 44 -15.85 4.11 5.85
CA PHE A 44 -15.86 3.07 4.82
C PHE A 44 -16.11 1.66 5.40
N GLY A 45 -16.34 1.54 6.72
CA GLY A 45 -16.68 0.26 7.37
C GLY A 45 -15.61 -0.82 7.13
N GLU A 46 -16.04 -2.03 6.79
CA GLU A 46 -15.13 -3.15 6.49
C GLU A 46 -14.22 -2.88 5.27
N GLN A 47 -14.58 -1.92 4.43
CA GLN A 47 -13.82 -1.53 3.23
C GLN A 47 -12.75 -0.48 3.54
N ALA A 48 -12.69 0.05 4.76
CA ALA A 48 -11.67 1.00 5.21
C ALA A 48 -10.24 0.53 4.91
N ALA A 49 -9.98 -0.75 5.13
CA ALA A 49 -8.70 -1.39 4.84
C ALA A 49 -8.39 -1.44 3.32
N LEU A 50 -9.40 -1.39 2.45
CA LEU A 50 -9.24 -1.36 0.99
C LEU A 50 -8.99 0.05 0.45
N VAL A 51 -9.42 1.10 1.17
CA VAL A 51 -9.32 2.50 0.74
C VAL A 51 -8.08 3.20 1.30
N ALA A 52 -7.52 2.72 2.41
CA ALA A 52 -6.38 3.36 3.04
C ALA A 52 -5.14 3.32 2.14
N ILE A 53 -4.54 4.48 1.85
CA ILE A 53 -3.30 4.60 1.09
C ILE A 53 -2.13 4.62 2.07
N THR A 54 -1.21 3.66 1.93
CA THR A 54 0.02 3.61 2.72
C THR A 54 0.98 4.72 2.26
N PRO A 55 1.47 5.61 3.16
CA PRO A 55 2.55 6.54 2.86
C PRO A 55 3.73 5.83 2.21
N ASN A 56 4.41 6.50 1.28
CA ASN A 56 5.51 5.90 0.53
C ASN A 56 6.66 5.47 1.45
N GLU A 57 6.91 6.22 2.52
CA GLU A 57 7.90 5.93 3.56
C GLU A 57 7.56 4.71 4.44
N ASP A 58 6.29 4.33 4.49
CA ASP A 58 5.80 3.18 5.25
C ASP A 58 5.46 1.96 4.35
N PHE A 59 5.47 2.14 3.02
CA PHE A 59 5.26 1.04 2.08
C PHE A 59 6.42 0.04 2.19
N TYR A 60 6.11 -1.23 2.44
CA TYR A 60 7.14 -2.25 2.64
C TYR A 60 8.09 -2.34 1.44
N VAL A 61 9.39 -2.47 1.71
CA VAL A 61 10.42 -2.61 0.68
C VAL A 61 11.02 -4.00 0.76
N THR A 62 11.03 -4.70 -0.37
CA THR A 62 11.75 -5.97 -0.55
C THR A 62 12.64 -5.86 -1.79
N SER A 63 13.87 -6.38 -1.70
CA SER A 63 14.81 -6.41 -2.82
C SER A 63 15.54 -7.74 -2.86
N LYS A 64 15.60 -8.34 -4.05
CA LYS A 64 16.48 -9.47 -4.33
C LYS A 64 17.75 -8.95 -5.01
N GLY A 65 18.67 -8.42 -4.19
CA GLY A 65 19.93 -7.83 -4.65
C GLY A 65 20.02 -6.32 -4.41
N THR A 66 20.94 -5.67 -5.12
CA THR A 66 21.19 -4.23 -5.00
C THR A 66 20.22 -3.41 -5.85
N THR A 67 19.78 -2.27 -5.32
CA THR A 67 18.93 -1.33 -6.06
C THR A 67 19.78 -0.58 -7.10
N PRO A 68 19.48 -0.69 -8.41
CA PRO A 68 20.24 0.01 -9.43
C PRO A 68 19.97 1.51 -9.36
N ARG A 69 21.02 2.31 -9.59
CA ARG A 69 20.87 3.75 -9.88
C ARG A 69 20.72 3.92 -11.38
N VAL A 70 19.52 4.31 -11.82
CA VAL A 70 19.20 4.45 -13.24
C VAL A 70 18.94 5.91 -13.57
N LYS A 71 19.58 6.43 -14.61
CA LYS A 71 19.28 7.76 -15.15
C LYS A 71 18.14 7.65 -16.15
N ALA A 72 17.20 8.60 -16.10
CA ALA A 72 16.01 8.58 -16.94
C ALA A 72 16.34 8.66 -18.44
N GLU A 73 17.40 9.39 -18.79
CA GLU A 73 17.84 9.63 -20.17
C GLU A 73 18.46 8.38 -20.80
N GLU A 74 19.07 7.52 -19.97
CA GLU A 74 19.72 6.27 -20.36
C GLU A 74 18.75 5.07 -20.32
N TRP A 75 17.59 5.22 -19.66
CA TRP A 75 16.62 4.13 -19.51
C TRP A 75 16.00 3.74 -20.85
N ARG A 76 15.85 2.43 -21.07
CA ARG A 76 15.19 1.85 -22.24
C ARG A 76 14.35 0.63 -21.83
N LEU A 77 13.12 0.52 -22.35
CA LEU A 77 12.31 -0.69 -22.28
C LEU A 77 12.30 -1.38 -23.62
N LYS A 78 12.90 -2.57 -23.68
CA LYS A 78 12.89 -3.42 -24.86
C LYS A 78 11.74 -4.42 -24.76
N VAL A 79 10.94 -4.51 -25.82
CA VAL A 79 9.90 -5.53 -25.99
C VAL A 79 10.31 -6.44 -27.14
N ASP A 80 10.66 -7.69 -26.83
CA ASP A 80 11.18 -8.68 -27.77
C ASP A 80 10.68 -10.10 -27.45
N GLY A 81 11.35 -11.12 -28.00
CA GLY A 81 10.99 -12.53 -27.84
C GLY A 81 10.21 -13.08 -29.02
N LEU A 82 9.15 -13.85 -28.75
CA LEU A 82 8.27 -14.47 -29.76
C LEU A 82 7.26 -13.44 -30.30
N VAL A 83 7.77 -12.43 -30.99
CA VAL A 83 7.00 -11.29 -31.49
C VAL A 83 7.37 -10.97 -32.93
N GLY A 84 6.40 -10.55 -33.73
CA GLY A 84 6.61 -10.16 -35.13
C GLY A 84 7.20 -8.76 -35.28
N ARG A 85 7.03 -7.89 -34.28
CA ARG A 85 7.46 -6.49 -34.34
C ARG A 85 8.11 -6.05 -33.02
N PRO A 86 9.37 -6.46 -32.74
CA PRO A 86 10.08 -6.00 -31.56
C PRO A 86 10.32 -4.48 -31.62
N PHE A 87 10.32 -3.82 -30.47
CA PHE A 87 10.59 -2.39 -30.36
C PHE A 87 11.23 -2.03 -29.03
N THR A 88 11.79 -0.82 -28.95
CA THR A 88 12.35 -0.24 -27.74
C THR A 88 11.67 1.10 -27.49
N LEU A 89 11.40 1.42 -26.22
CA LEU A 89 10.91 2.72 -25.77
C LEU A 89 11.94 3.41 -24.90
N GLU A 90 12.11 4.71 -25.14
CA GLU A 90 12.75 5.62 -24.20
C GLU A 90 11.79 6.01 -23.07
N TYR A 91 12.33 6.52 -21.96
CA TYR A 91 11.51 6.86 -20.80
C TYR A 91 10.46 7.94 -21.12
N GLN A 92 10.82 8.94 -21.93
CA GLN A 92 9.89 10.01 -22.33
C GLN A 92 8.75 9.49 -23.22
N GLU A 93 9.04 8.53 -24.11
CA GLU A 93 8.02 7.90 -24.94
C GLU A 93 7.03 7.11 -24.08
N LEU A 94 7.51 6.43 -23.03
CA LEU A 94 6.66 5.73 -22.07
C LEU A 94 5.73 6.71 -21.33
N LEU A 95 6.27 7.85 -20.88
CA LEU A 95 5.50 8.88 -20.16
C LEU A 95 4.43 9.56 -21.03
N ALA A 96 4.61 9.57 -22.34
CA ALA A 96 3.66 10.12 -23.32
C ALA A 96 2.49 9.18 -23.64
N LEU A 97 2.55 7.91 -23.22
CA LEU A 97 1.46 6.95 -23.45
C LEU A 97 0.23 7.27 -22.58
N PRO A 98 -0.98 6.81 -22.98
CA PRO A 98 -2.20 7.00 -22.20
C PRO A 98 -2.07 6.49 -20.76
N LYS A 99 -2.31 7.37 -19.80
CA LYS A 99 -2.19 7.06 -18.36
C LYS A 99 -3.48 6.47 -17.80
N VAL A 100 -3.32 5.54 -16.87
CA VAL A 100 -4.39 4.99 -16.03
C VAL A 100 -3.97 5.07 -14.58
N GLU A 101 -4.96 5.22 -13.69
CA GLU A 101 -4.77 5.15 -12.25
C GLU A 101 -5.53 3.94 -11.68
N LYS A 102 -4.90 3.23 -10.74
CA LYS A 102 -5.49 2.10 -10.02
C LYS A 102 -5.05 2.12 -8.56
N VAL A 103 -5.98 1.96 -7.63
CA VAL A 103 -5.66 1.68 -6.23
C VAL A 103 -5.48 0.17 -6.10
N LEU A 104 -4.26 -0.28 -5.78
CA LEU A 104 -3.93 -1.70 -5.66
C LEU A 104 -3.08 -1.93 -4.41
N THR A 105 -3.39 -3.03 -3.74
CA THR A 105 -2.60 -3.58 -2.64
C THR A 105 -1.54 -4.52 -3.19
N LEU A 106 -0.31 -4.36 -2.73
CA LEU A 106 0.75 -5.36 -2.90
C LEU A 106 0.97 -6.05 -1.55
N GLU A 107 1.12 -7.36 -1.58
CA GLU A 107 1.46 -8.18 -0.44
C GLU A 107 2.64 -9.10 -0.80
N CYS A 108 3.61 -9.20 0.10
CA CYS A 108 4.71 -10.12 -0.06
C CYS A 108 4.25 -11.55 0.24
N ILE A 109 4.67 -12.53 -0.57
CA ILE A 109 4.45 -13.96 -0.28
C ILE A 109 4.98 -14.39 1.10
N SER A 110 5.97 -13.67 1.64
CA SER A 110 6.56 -13.94 2.96
C SER A 110 5.86 -13.18 4.10
N ASN A 111 4.71 -12.54 3.85
CA ASN A 111 3.97 -11.83 4.90
C ASN A 111 3.39 -12.84 5.90
N PRO A 112 3.77 -12.81 7.19
CA PRO A 112 3.17 -13.69 8.19
C PRO A 112 1.73 -13.23 8.51
N ILE A 113 0.96 -14.08 9.18
CA ILE A 113 -0.36 -13.70 9.70
C ILE A 113 -0.20 -12.50 10.65
N GLY A 114 -0.90 -11.40 10.35
CA GLY A 114 -0.77 -10.14 11.09
C GLY A 114 0.52 -9.36 10.82
N GLY A 115 1.27 -9.72 9.77
CA GLY A 115 2.49 -9.04 9.35
C GLY A 115 2.24 -7.71 8.63
N ASN A 116 3.33 -7.00 8.35
CA ASN A 116 3.33 -5.68 7.74
C ASN A 116 4.01 -5.63 6.35
N PHE A 117 4.21 -6.78 5.70
CA PHE A 117 4.71 -6.85 4.32
C PHE A 117 3.56 -6.73 3.31
N ILE A 118 2.74 -5.72 3.53
CA ILE A 118 1.55 -5.40 2.76
C ILE A 118 1.40 -3.87 2.72
N GLY A 119 1.00 -3.34 1.57
CA GLY A 119 0.81 -1.90 1.38
C GLY A 119 -0.16 -1.62 0.25
N ASN A 120 -0.93 -0.54 0.35
CA ASN A 120 -1.93 -0.15 -0.65
C ASN A 120 -1.61 1.24 -1.19
N ALA A 121 -1.57 1.39 -2.51
CA ALA A 121 -1.17 2.64 -3.15
C ALA A 121 -2.01 2.94 -4.39
N LYS A 122 -2.05 4.23 -4.76
CA LYS A 122 -2.57 4.68 -6.05
C LYS A 122 -1.45 4.64 -7.07
N TRP A 123 -1.50 3.65 -7.96
CA TRP A 123 -0.54 3.43 -9.03
C TRP A 123 -0.95 4.18 -10.29
N THR A 124 -0.03 4.97 -10.85
CA THR A 124 -0.21 5.66 -12.14
C THR A 124 0.77 5.09 -13.16
N GLY A 125 0.26 4.68 -14.32
CA GLY A 125 1.08 4.10 -15.39
C GLY A 125 0.33 3.96 -16.71
N THR A 126 0.89 3.22 -17.67
CA THR A 126 0.22 2.86 -18.92
C THR A 126 -0.23 1.40 -18.88
N ARG A 127 -1.23 1.03 -19.69
CA ARG A 127 -1.65 -0.37 -19.80
C ARG A 127 -0.59 -1.19 -20.53
N LEU A 128 -0.31 -2.40 -20.03
CA LEU A 128 0.61 -3.33 -20.68
C LEU A 128 0.05 -3.93 -21.96
N ALA A 129 -1.25 -4.25 -22.00
CA ALA A 129 -1.88 -4.94 -23.14
C ALA A 129 -1.65 -4.24 -24.50
N PRO A 130 -1.82 -2.91 -24.65
CA PRO A 130 -1.51 -2.22 -25.90
C PRO A 130 -0.03 -2.33 -26.34
N LEU A 131 0.92 -2.45 -25.40
CA LEU A 131 2.33 -2.63 -25.73
C LEU A 131 2.60 -4.04 -26.25
N ILE A 132 1.96 -5.05 -25.66
CA ILE A 132 2.03 -6.44 -26.14
C ILE A 132 1.40 -6.54 -27.52
N GLU A 133 0.21 -5.96 -27.73
CA GLU A 133 -0.47 -5.94 -29.03
C GLU A 133 0.38 -5.27 -30.11
N ARG A 134 1.02 -4.14 -29.78
CA ARG A 134 1.97 -3.45 -30.68
C ARG A 134 3.12 -4.34 -31.12
N ALA A 135 3.59 -5.24 -30.24
CA ALA A 135 4.68 -6.16 -30.55
C ALA A 135 4.27 -7.28 -31.52
N GLN A 136 2.96 -7.55 -31.68
CA GLN A 136 2.41 -8.63 -32.49
C GLN A 136 2.93 -10.01 -32.06
N PRO A 137 2.50 -10.56 -30.90
CA PRO A 137 2.94 -11.86 -30.44
C PRO A 137 2.64 -12.94 -31.48
N LEU A 138 3.60 -13.85 -31.67
CA LEU A 138 3.42 -15.01 -32.55
C LEU A 138 2.45 -16.01 -31.92
N ARG A 139 1.87 -16.91 -32.72
CA ARG A 139 0.86 -17.89 -32.27
C ARG A 139 1.37 -18.78 -31.13
N GLU A 140 2.68 -19.05 -31.12
CA GLU A 140 3.37 -19.87 -30.14
C GLU A 140 3.64 -19.12 -28.83
N ALA A 141 3.49 -17.79 -28.80
CA ALA A 141 3.68 -16.98 -27.60
C ALA A 141 2.53 -17.22 -26.60
N ALA A 142 2.86 -17.80 -25.45
CA ALA A 142 1.89 -18.13 -24.40
C ALA A 142 2.06 -17.30 -23.11
N HIS A 143 3.22 -16.69 -22.90
CA HIS A 143 3.56 -15.98 -21.68
C HIS A 143 4.32 -14.68 -21.98
N THR A 144 4.16 -13.69 -21.12
CA THR A 144 5.00 -12.49 -21.08
C THR A 144 5.92 -12.59 -19.87
N LEU A 145 7.21 -12.40 -20.09
CA LEU A 145 8.20 -12.27 -19.02
C LEU A 145 8.48 -10.78 -18.82
N ILE A 146 8.34 -10.32 -17.58
CA ILE A 146 8.49 -8.91 -17.16
C ILE A 146 9.50 -8.86 -16.03
#